data_AF-A0A7C7CIQ8-F1
#
_entry.id   AF-A0A7C7CIQ8-F1
#
_cell.length_a   1.000
_cell.length_b   1.000
_cell.length_c   1.000
_cell.angle_alpha   90.00
_cell.angle_beta   90.00
_cell.angle_gamma   90.00
#
_symmetry.space_group_name_H-M   'P 1'
#
loop_
_entity.id
_entity.type
_entity.pdbx_description
1 polymer ?
#
loop_
_entity_poly.entity_id
_entity_poly.type
_entity_poly.pdbx_seq_one_letter_code
_entity_poly.pdbx_strand_id
1 'polypeptide(L)'
;MNSNSAYASALALIDTDALDERLAAEGNPVALYKQALASGAEALAARFEEVEDGRAVVELVRGRAHLIDSLLRRIWGTYFPDEVQIALVAVGGYGRGELHPASDIDLLILLTDSAREQNQDALERFLTFLWDIGLEVGQSVRTLEECVSEADADITVATNLLEARLLTGPIDLFTAMREATGPDRLWTGDRFFRGKQQEQAERYRRFGDTAYHLEPHVKEGPGALRDVQVVFWVAKHHFGTDDVSALVECGFLTDQEFNTLMLGQAFLWRVRGALHLLTGRREDRLLFDYQRELAQQFGYTDTAKRQGVELFMQHYYRTVMELERINEMLLQFFHDAIFADSESDHGANRQLNKRFHVTNGYLAASFDGVFKRYPFALLEVFLLMQQHPELNGVHAETIRAIRSSLYLIDDDFRCDIRCTSLFQEIMRQPAGITHELRRMNRYGVLAAYLPVFGQIVGLMQHDLFHIYTVDEHTLMVVRNLRRFSVPEYAGEFPSCSHISQRLPKPELLYMAGLFHDIAKGRGGNHAELGALEVKAFCIQHRLNDYDGNLISWLVASHLVMSSTAQKQDLSDPDVIHRFAELVGDQTHLDYLYLLTVGDICGTDPKLWNA
;
A
#
# COMPACT_ATOMS: atom_id res chain seq x y z
N MET A 1 -18.55 0.02 -30.72
CA MET A 1 -19.95 0.52 -30.81
C MET A 1 -20.90 -0.60 -30.38
N ASN A 2 -21.93 -0.27 -29.59
CA ASN A 2 -23.09 -1.07 -29.17
C ASN A 2 -23.07 -1.99 -27.92
N SER A 3 -22.14 -1.82 -26.96
CA SER A 3 -22.34 -2.29 -25.57
C SER A 3 -22.72 -1.18 -24.57
N ASN A 4 -22.56 0.10 -24.95
CA ASN A 4 -22.74 1.25 -24.06
C ASN A 4 -24.20 1.64 -23.77
N SER A 5 -25.15 1.33 -24.65
CA SER A 5 -26.52 1.87 -24.54
C SER A 5 -27.37 1.19 -23.45
N ALA A 6 -27.20 -0.12 -23.22
CA ALA A 6 -27.89 -0.82 -22.15
C ALA A 6 -27.26 -0.55 -20.76
N TYR A 7 -25.93 -0.42 -20.72
CA TYR A 7 -25.16 -0.05 -19.52
C TYR A 7 -25.46 1.39 -19.05
N ALA A 8 -25.72 2.32 -19.98
CA ALA A 8 -25.99 3.72 -19.65
C ALA A 8 -27.30 3.96 -18.87
N SER A 9 -28.33 3.12 -19.03
CA SER A 9 -29.63 3.35 -18.36
C SER A 9 -29.63 2.93 -16.88
N ALA A 10 -28.81 1.94 -16.48
CA ALA A 10 -28.70 1.49 -15.09
C ALA A 10 -27.89 2.47 -14.22
N LEU A 11 -27.03 3.28 -14.85
CA LEU A 11 -26.10 4.21 -14.22
C LEU A 11 -26.49 5.69 -14.39
N ALA A 12 -27.67 5.97 -14.97
CA ALA A 12 -28.17 7.33 -15.09
C ALA A 12 -28.36 7.94 -13.69
N LEU A 13 -27.49 8.89 -13.34
CA LEU A 13 -27.55 9.66 -12.10
C LEU A 13 -28.48 10.87 -12.23
N ILE A 14 -28.73 11.33 -13.46
CA ILE A 14 -29.68 12.40 -13.79
C ILE A 14 -30.43 12.06 -15.08
N ASP A 15 -31.60 12.66 -15.25
CA ASP A 15 -32.33 12.69 -16.52
C ASP A 15 -31.81 13.87 -17.36
N THR A 16 -31.04 13.56 -18.40
CA THR A 16 -30.44 14.59 -19.24
C THR A 16 -31.43 15.21 -20.22
N ASP A 17 -32.48 14.48 -20.62
CA ASP A 17 -33.48 14.98 -21.56
C ASP A 17 -34.36 16.04 -20.87
N ALA A 18 -34.76 15.75 -19.62
CA ALA A 18 -35.45 16.73 -18.79
C ALA A 18 -34.61 17.99 -18.50
N LEU A 19 -33.28 17.85 -18.38
CA LEU A 19 -32.38 19.00 -18.24
C LEU A 19 -32.38 19.85 -19.53
N ASP A 20 -32.30 19.21 -20.69
CA ASP A 20 -32.29 19.90 -22.00
C ASP A 20 -33.61 20.66 -22.24
N GLU A 21 -34.75 20.07 -21.91
CA GLU A 21 -36.06 20.74 -21.96
C GLU A 21 -36.11 21.99 -21.07
N ARG A 22 -35.59 21.90 -19.84
CA ARG A 22 -35.55 23.02 -18.90
C ARG A 22 -34.57 24.10 -19.32
N LEU A 23 -33.41 23.74 -19.88
CA LEU A 23 -32.45 24.70 -20.44
C LEU A 23 -33.04 25.48 -21.62
N ALA A 24 -33.91 24.86 -22.43
CA ALA A 24 -34.62 25.52 -23.51
C ALA A 24 -35.75 26.45 -23.01
N ALA A 25 -36.36 26.13 -21.88
CA ALA A 25 -37.52 26.86 -21.33
C ALA A 25 -37.15 27.97 -20.33
N GLU A 26 -36.07 27.81 -19.56
CA GLU A 26 -35.69 28.69 -18.45
C GLU A 26 -34.43 29.51 -18.77
N GLY A 27 -34.43 30.80 -18.42
CA GLY A 27 -33.31 31.73 -18.74
C GLY A 27 -32.12 31.72 -17.79
N ASN A 28 -31.96 30.71 -16.91
CA ASN A 28 -30.87 30.64 -15.92
C ASN A 28 -30.10 29.32 -15.97
N PRO A 29 -29.19 29.14 -16.94
CA PRO A 29 -28.45 27.90 -17.12
C PRO A 29 -27.56 27.56 -15.90
N VAL A 30 -26.97 28.55 -15.24
CA VAL A 30 -26.12 28.30 -14.06
C VAL A 30 -26.89 27.59 -12.94
N ALA A 31 -28.11 28.05 -12.64
CA ALA A 31 -28.94 27.42 -11.62
C ALA A 31 -29.35 25.99 -11.99
N LEU A 32 -29.66 25.75 -13.27
CA LEU A 32 -30.05 24.43 -13.77
C LEU A 32 -28.89 23.42 -13.70
N TYR A 33 -27.70 23.80 -14.15
CA TYR A 33 -26.52 22.92 -14.05
C TYR A 33 -26.11 22.67 -12.61
N LYS A 34 -26.20 23.66 -11.71
CA LYS A 34 -26.02 23.45 -10.26
C LYS A 34 -26.99 22.42 -9.70
N GLN A 35 -28.27 22.53 -10.07
CA GLN A 35 -29.29 21.59 -9.63
C GLN A 35 -29.03 20.18 -10.17
N ALA A 36 -28.61 20.05 -11.44
CA ALA A 36 -28.25 18.77 -12.03
C ALA A 36 -27.05 18.12 -11.32
N LEU A 37 -26.00 18.90 -11.02
CA LEU A 37 -24.84 18.41 -10.27
C LEU A 37 -25.21 17.96 -8.85
N ALA A 38 -26.02 18.75 -8.14
CA ALA A 38 -26.50 18.41 -6.80
C ALA A 38 -27.35 17.12 -6.82
N SER A 39 -28.33 17.03 -7.73
CA SER A 39 -29.17 15.84 -7.89
C SER A 39 -28.35 14.59 -8.22
N GLY A 40 -27.38 14.70 -9.14
CA GLY A 40 -26.49 13.59 -9.48
C GLY A 40 -25.59 13.17 -8.32
N ALA A 41 -25.12 14.13 -7.50
CA ALA A 41 -24.33 13.85 -6.30
C ALA A 41 -25.17 13.16 -5.21
N GLU A 42 -26.42 13.60 -4.99
CA GLU A 42 -27.37 12.97 -4.06
C GLU A 42 -27.70 11.53 -4.51
N ALA A 43 -27.98 11.33 -5.81
CA ALA A 43 -28.23 10.00 -6.36
C ALA A 43 -27.01 9.07 -6.23
N LEU A 44 -25.81 9.60 -6.44
CA LEU A 44 -24.57 8.86 -6.25
C LEU A 44 -24.37 8.47 -4.78
N ALA A 45 -24.59 9.41 -3.85
CA ALA A 45 -24.44 9.17 -2.41
C ALA A 45 -25.42 8.11 -1.92
N ALA A 46 -26.70 8.20 -2.28
CA ALA A 46 -27.72 7.22 -1.92
C ALA A 46 -27.35 5.81 -2.40
N ARG A 47 -26.88 5.67 -3.64
CA ARG A 47 -26.43 4.37 -4.16
C ARG A 47 -25.17 3.87 -3.46
N PHE A 48 -24.28 4.76 -3.01
CA PHE A 48 -23.07 4.39 -2.30
C PHE A 48 -23.37 3.77 -0.93
N GLU A 49 -24.45 4.22 -0.26
CA GLU A 49 -24.92 3.64 1.01
C GLU A 49 -25.43 2.20 0.84
N GLU A 50 -25.98 1.86 -0.33
CA GLU A 50 -26.49 0.52 -0.66
C GLU A 50 -25.38 -0.47 -1.09
N VAL A 51 -24.14 0.00 -1.24
CA VAL A 51 -23.01 -0.84 -1.70
C VAL A 51 -22.60 -1.83 -0.61
N GLU A 52 -23.04 -3.07 -0.74
CA GLU A 52 -22.60 -4.18 0.12
C GLU A 52 -21.25 -4.77 -0.33
N ASP A 53 -21.00 -4.83 -1.65
CA ASP A 53 -19.79 -5.40 -2.26
C ASP A 53 -18.92 -4.37 -3.03
N GLY A 54 -17.65 -4.69 -3.27
CA GLY A 54 -16.75 -3.76 -3.98
C GLY A 54 -17.07 -3.56 -5.47
N ARG A 55 -17.88 -4.42 -6.11
CA ARG A 55 -18.08 -4.34 -7.56
C ARG A 55 -19.03 -3.21 -7.94
N ALA A 56 -20.07 -2.99 -7.13
CA ALA A 56 -20.98 -1.87 -7.33
C ALA A 56 -20.27 -0.50 -7.24
N VAL A 57 -19.23 -0.35 -6.40
CA VAL A 57 -18.51 0.94 -6.32
C VAL A 57 -17.78 1.30 -7.62
N VAL A 58 -17.28 0.31 -8.37
CA VAL A 58 -16.60 0.55 -9.65
C VAL A 58 -17.56 1.21 -10.64
N GLU A 59 -18.80 0.73 -10.67
CA GLU A 59 -19.86 1.27 -11.51
C GLU A 59 -20.21 2.70 -11.08
N LEU A 60 -20.33 2.98 -9.78
CA LEU A 60 -20.63 4.32 -9.27
C LEU A 60 -19.55 5.35 -9.60
N VAL A 61 -18.27 4.99 -9.42
CA VAL A 61 -17.13 5.85 -9.74
C VAL A 61 -17.11 6.19 -11.24
N ARG A 62 -17.34 5.20 -12.10
CA ARG A 62 -17.45 5.42 -13.57
C ARG A 62 -18.72 6.19 -13.95
N GLY A 63 -19.83 5.93 -13.26
CA GLY A 63 -21.11 6.62 -13.44
C GLY A 63 -20.99 8.11 -13.16
N ARG A 64 -20.25 8.50 -12.11
CA ARG A 64 -19.96 9.92 -11.85
C ARG A 64 -19.15 10.55 -12.98
N ALA A 65 -18.13 9.88 -13.50
CA ALA A 65 -17.37 10.39 -14.64
C ALA A 65 -18.29 10.57 -15.88
N HIS A 66 -19.18 9.61 -16.15
CA HIS A 66 -20.13 9.70 -17.25
C HIS A 66 -21.15 10.84 -17.10
N LEU A 67 -21.62 11.10 -15.88
CA LEU A 67 -22.44 12.27 -15.56
C LEU A 67 -21.71 13.56 -15.94
N ILE A 68 -20.47 13.72 -15.49
CA ILE A 68 -19.67 14.92 -15.79
C ILE A 68 -19.39 15.03 -17.29
N ASP A 69 -19.05 13.94 -17.98
CA ASP A 69 -18.90 13.93 -19.44
C ASP A 69 -20.14 14.49 -20.14
N SER A 70 -21.32 14.04 -19.71
CA SER A 70 -22.60 14.39 -20.33
C SER A 70 -22.94 15.87 -20.13
N LEU A 71 -22.59 16.45 -18.98
CA LEU A 71 -22.77 17.88 -18.71
C LEU A 71 -21.73 18.71 -19.46
N LEU A 72 -20.45 18.33 -19.42
CA LEU A 72 -19.38 19.06 -20.10
C LEU A 72 -19.58 19.11 -21.61
N ARG A 73 -20.02 18.02 -22.26
CA ARG A 73 -20.34 18.00 -23.70
C ARG A 73 -21.44 19.00 -24.07
N ARG A 74 -22.49 19.10 -23.24
CA ARG A 74 -23.60 20.04 -23.43
C ARG A 74 -23.14 21.48 -23.26
N ILE A 75 -22.43 21.77 -22.17
CA ILE A 75 -21.86 23.08 -21.91
C ILE A 75 -20.94 23.46 -23.06
N TRP A 76 -20.05 22.57 -23.50
CA TRP A 76 -19.12 22.80 -24.60
C TRP A 76 -19.81 23.27 -25.88
N GLY A 77 -20.89 22.59 -26.29
CA GLY A 77 -21.66 22.94 -27.49
C GLY A 77 -22.32 24.32 -27.46
N THR A 78 -22.44 24.95 -26.29
CA THR A 78 -22.94 26.33 -26.16
C THR A 78 -21.87 27.40 -26.43
N TYR A 79 -20.60 27.05 -26.27
CA TYR A 79 -19.46 27.98 -26.44
C TYR A 79 -18.71 27.77 -27.75
N PHE A 80 -18.63 26.52 -28.23
CA PHE A 80 -17.82 26.15 -29.38
C PHE A 80 -18.65 25.36 -30.40
N PRO A 81 -18.81 25.88 -31.64
CA PRO A 81 -19.35 25.11 -32.77
C PRO A 81 -18.46 23.92 -33.15
N ASP A 82 -19.03 22.94 -33.85
CA ASP A 82 -18.35 21.69 -34.21
C ASP A 82 -17.16 21.90 -35.17
N GLU A 83 -17.11 23.00 -35.92
CA GLU A 83 -16.06 23.27 -36.91
C GLU A 83 -14.77 23.85 -36.29
N VAL A 84 -14.76 24.17 -35.01
CA VAL A 84 -13.63 24.83 -34.35
C VAL A 84 -12.51 23.82 -34.04
N GLN A 85 -11.25 24.20 -34.29
CA GLN A 85 -10.06 23.39 -34.03
C GLN A 85 -9.64 23.38 -32.55
N ILE A 86 -10.61 23.08 -31.67
CA ILE A 86 -10.42 22.98 -30.21
C ILE A 86 -11.06 21.67 -29.74
N ALA A 87 -10.28 20.84 -29.06
CA ALA A 87 -10.73 19.60 -28.45
C ALA A 87 -10.75 19.73 -26.92
N LEU A 88 -11.82 19.21 -26.31
CA LEU A 88 -11.95 19.06 -24.87
C LEU A 88 -11.56 17.63 -24.48
N VAL A 89 -10.53 17.51 -23.66
CA VAL A 89 -9.91 16.24 -23.30
C VAL A 89 -9.92 16.10 -21.77
N ALA A 90 -10.45 14.99 -21.28
CA ALA A 90 -10.30 14.61 -19.87
C ALA A 90 -8.93 13.99 -19.67
N VAL A 91 -8.23 14.34 -18.60
CA VAL A 91 -6.87 13.83 -18.30
C VAL A 91 -6.79 13.31 -16.86
N GLY A 92 -5.74 12.58 -16.53
CA GLY A 92 -5.51 12.10 -15.17
C GLY A 92 -6.57 11.10 -14.70
N GLY A 93 -6.98 11.22 -13.42
CA GLY A 93 -8.04 10.38 -12.85
C GLY A 93 -9.38 10.50 -13.56
N TYR A 94 -9.71 11.70 -14.05
CA TYR A 94 -10.92 11.93 -14.83
C TYR A 94 -10.82 11.34 -16.25
N GLY A 95 -9.63 11.41 -16.85
CA GLY A 95 -9.30 10.74 -18.12
C GLY A 95 -9.54 9.24 -18.06
N ARG A 96 -9.10 8.57 -16.98
CA ARG A 96 -9.39 7.14 -16.69
C ARG A 96 -10.86 6.83 -16.40
N GLY A 97 -11.71 7.85 -16.20
CA GLY A 97 -13.09 7.66 -15.76
C GLY A 97 -13.22 7.27 -14.29
N GLU A 98 -12.23 7.61 -13.46
CA GLU A 98 -12.15 7.25 -12.04
C GLU A 98 -12.49 8.43 -11.12
N LEU A 99 -13.74 8.90 -11.17
CA LEU A 99 -14.17 10.09 -10.44
C LEU A 99 -14.88 9.74 -9.12
N HIS A 100 -14.23 10.00 -7.98
CA HIS A 100 -14.82 9.83 -6.65
C HIS A 100 -15.66 11.05 -6.22
N PRO A 101 -16.49 10.94 -5.16
CA PRO A 101 -17.42 11.99 -4.74
C PRO A 101 -16.81 13.39 -4.51
N ALA A 102 -15.57 13.46 -4.05
CA ALA A 102 -14.83 14.73 -3.88
C ALA A 102 -13.54 14.74 -4.72
N SER A 103 -13.58 14.18 -5.92
CA SER A 103 -12.47 14.30 -6.90
C SER A 103 -12.65 15.50 -7.81
N ASP A 104 -11.54 16.21 -7.99
CA ASP A 104 -11.33 17.29 -8.95
C ASP A 104 -11.49 16.76 -10.39
N ILE A 105 -11.83 17.67 -11.31
CA ILE A 105 -12.00 17.37 -12.74
C ILE A 105 -10.84 17.99 -13.52
N ASP A 106 -9.95 17.15 -14.04
CA ASP A 106 -8.79 17.62 -14.82
C ASP A 106 -9.09 17.65 -16.32
N LEU A 107 -8.95 18.83 -16.93
CA LEU A 107 -9.24 19.11 -18.34
C LEU A 107 -8.02 19.64 -19.08
N LEU A 108 -7.80 19.11 -20.27
CA LEU A 108 -6.93 19.67 -21.29
C LEU A 108 -7.81 20.23 -22.42
N ILE A 109 -7.67 21.53 -22.67
CA ILE A 109 -8.19 22.17 -23.86
C ILE A 109 -7.06 22.19 -24.89
N LEU A 110 -7.14 21.28 -25.86
CA LEU A 110 -6.13 21.10 -26.90
C LEU A 110 -6.55 21.89 -28.15
N LEU A 111 -5.67 22.75 -28.67
CA LEU A 111 -6.01 23.65 -29.76
C LEU A 111 -4.81 24.06 -30.62
N THR A 112 -5.04 24.68 -31.78
CA THR A 112 -3.99 25.32 -32.57
C THR A 112 -3.75 26.76 -32.11
N ASP A 113 -2.57 27.35 -32.38
CA ASP A 113 -2.30 28.76 -32.06
C ASP A 113 -3.36 29.71 -32.65
N SER A 114 -3.75 29.47 -33.90
CA SER A 114 -4.81 30.24 -34.56
C SER A 114 -6.16 30.14 -33.84
N ALA A 115 -6.51 28.95 -33.34
CA ALA A 115 -7.76 28.74 -32.62
C ALA A 115 -7.72 29.39 -31.23
N ARG A 116 -6.54 29.45 -30.57
CA ARG A 116 -6.35 30.17 -29.31
C ARG A 116 -6.71 31.64 -29.47
N GLU A 117 -6.11 32.30 -30.45
CA GLU A 117 -6.29 33.74 -30.70
C GLU A 117 -7.74 34.07 -31.06
N GLN A 118 -8.39 33.22 -31.85
CA GLN A 118 -9.76 33.45 -32.32
C GLN A 118 -10.83 33.20 -31.25
N ASN A 119 -10.53 32.42 -30.21
CA ASN A 119 -11.53 31.93 -29.26
C ASN A 119 -11.21 32.27 -27.80
N GLN A 120 -10.29 33.20 -27.53
CA GLN A 120 -9.88 33.56 -26.17
C GLN A 120 -11.07 33.94 -25.27
N ASP A 121 -11.94 34.84 -25.74
CA ASP A 121 -13.14 35.26 -24.98
C ASP A 121 -14.13 34.12 -24.73
N ALA A 122 -14.21 33.15 -25.64
CA ALA A 122 -15.08 31.98 -25.47
C ALA A 122 -14.49 31.01 -24.44
N LEU A 123 -13.17 30.79 -24.47
CA LEU A 123 -12.44 29.98 -23.49
C LEU A 123 -12.56 30.54 -22.07
N GLU A 124 -12.35 31.84 -21.90
CA GLU A 124 -12.48 32.50 -20.59
C GLU A 124 -13.90 32.38 -20.03
N ARG A 125 -14.92 32.60 -20.87
CA ARG A 125 -16.32 32.45 -20.45
C ARG A 125 -16.72 31.01 -20.16
N PHE A 126 -16.24 30.05 -20.95
CA PHE A 126 -16.46 28.62 -20.71
C PHE A 126 -15.87 28.21 -19.37
N LEU A 127 -14.60 28.54 -19.11
CA LEU A 127 -13.95 28.23 -17.84
C LEU A 127 -14.68 28.90 -16.68
N THR A 128 -14.97 30.20 -16.77
CA THR A 128 -15.73 30.93 -15.75
C THR A 128 -17.06 30.26 -15.45
N PHE A 129 -17.77 29.78 -16.48
CA PHE A 129 -19.03 29.07 -16.30
C PHE A 129 -18.88 27.76 -15.52
N LEU A 130 -17.82 26.97 -15.75
CA LEU A 130 -17.55 25.75 -14.97
C LEU A 130 -17.35 26.07 -13.48
N TRP A 131 -16.64 27.15 -13.17
CA TRP A 131 -16.49 27.65 -11.79
C TRP A 131 -17.83 28.13 -11.23
N ASP A 132 -18.61 28.87 -12.02
CA ASP A 132 -19.90 29.41 -11.61
C ASP A 132 -20.91 28.32 -11.25
N ILE A 133 -20.88 27.17 -11.91
CA ILE A 133 -21.72 26.00 -11.59
C ILE A 133 -21.16 25.15 -10.44
N GLY A 134 -19.97 25.48 -9.92
CA GLY A 134 -19.37 24.85 -8.74
C GLY A 134 -18.50 23.62 -9.04
N LEU A 135 -18.02 23.45 -10.27
CA LEU A 135 -17.02 22.41 -10.56
C LEU A 135 -15.62 22.88 -10.15
N GLU A 136 -14.90 22.02 -9.42
CA GLU A 136 -13.48 22.18 -9.15
C GLU A 136 -12.68 21.63 -10.33
N VAL A 137 -12.24 22.53 -11.22
CA VAL A 137 -11.57 22.16 -12.48
C VAL A 137 -10.08 22.47 -12.40
N GLY A 138 -9.26 21.46 -12.66
CA GLY A 138 -7.85 21.64 -13.00
C GLY A 138 -7.71 21.74 -14.52
N GLN A 139 -7.39 22.91 -15.06
CA GLN A 139 -7.36 23.15 -16.50
C GLN A 139 -5.96 23.46 -17.04
N SER A 140 -5.70 22.98 -18.25
CA SER A 140 -4.60 23.44 -19.10
C SER A 140 -5.11 23.75 -20.51
N VAL A 141 -4.62 24.83 -21.10
CA VAL A 141 -4.92 25.20 -22.49
C VAL A 141 -3.61 25.11 -23.25
N ARG A 142 -3.47 24.11 -24.14
CA ARG A 142 -2.18 23.81 -24.76
C ARG A 142 -2.30 23.55 -26.26
N THR A 143 -1.26 23.93 -27.00
CA THR A 143 -1.02 23.41 -28.35
C THR A 143 -0.39 22.02 -28.32
N LEU A 144 -0.25 21.42 -29.50
CA LEU A 144 0.46 20.15 -29.64
C LEU A 144 1.92 20.28 -29.21
N GLU A 145 2.59 21.35 -29.64
CA GLU A 145 3.98 21.65 -29.35
C GLU A 145 4.21 21.89 -27.85
N GLU A 146 3.30 22.62 -27.20
CA GLU A 146 3.33 22.83 -25.75
C GLU A 146 3.09 21.51 -25.00
N CYS A 147 2.16 20.66 -25.45
CA CYS A 147 1.97 19.33 -24.85
C CYS A 147 3.25 18.50 -24.90
N VAL A 148 3.95 18.50 -26.04
CA VAL A 148 5.23 17.77 -26.20
C VAL A 148 6.32 18.33 -25.29
N SER A 149 6.49 19.66 -25.27
CA SER A 149 7.51 20.32 -24.45
C SER A 149 7.32 20.05 -22.96
N GLU A 150 6.08 20.18 -22.46
CA GLU A 150 5.75 19.97 -21.05
C GLU A 150 5.85 18.49 -20.66
N ALA A 151 5.44 17.59 -21.56
CA ALA A 151 5.54 16.16 -21.32
C ALA A 151 7.00 15.69 -21.27
N ASP A 152 7.89 16.17 -22.15
CA ASP A 152 9.31 15.76 -22.11
C ASP A 152 10.03 16.25 -20.84
N ALA A 153 9.63 17.43 -20.34
CA ALA A 153 10.20 18.04 -19.15
C ALA A 153 9.74 17.38 -17.83
N ASP A 154 8.50 16.88 -17.75
CA ASP A 154 7.92 16.34 -16.51
C ASP A 154 7.14 15.03 -16.75
N ILE A 155 7.60 13.95 -16.10
CA ILE A 155 6.96 12.64 -16.14
C ILE A 155 5.51 12.68 -15.61
N THR A 156 5.19 13.59 -14.70
CA THR A 156 3.84 13.78 -14.17
C THR A 156 2.90 14.23 -15.28
N VAL A 157 3.36 15.17 -16.13
CA VAL A 157 2.60 15.64 -17.30
C VAL A 157 2.49 14.53 -18.35
N ALA A 158 3.59 13.82 -18.64
CA ALA A 158 3.55 12.69 -19.57
C ALA A 158 2.55 11.61 -19.12
N THR A 159 2.52 11.31 -17.82
CA THR A 159 1.56 10.36 -17.23
C THR A 159 0.13 10.87 -17.33
N ASN A 160 -0.09 12.15 -17.06
CA ASN A 160 -1.41 12.77 -17.18
C ASN A 160 -1.96 12.67 -18.62
N LEU A 161 -1.10 12.90 -19.62
CA LEU A 161 -1.45 12.78 -21.05
C LEU A 161 -1.60 11.32 -21.52
N LEU A 162 -0.84 10.37 -20.95
CA LEU A 162 -1.02 8.94 -21.21
C LEU A 162 -2.46 8.50 -20.90
N GLU A 163 -3.10 9.15 -19.92
CA GLU A 163 -4.45 8.87 -19.46
C GLU A 163 -5.53 9.67 -20.17
N ALA A 164 -5.15 10.44 -21.18
CA ALA A 164 -6.05 11.34 -21.87
C ALA A 164 -7.18 10.58 -22.59
N ARG A 165 -8.40 11.14 -22.48
CA ARG A 165 -9.61 10.64 -23.11
C ARG A 165 -10.37 11.80 -23.73
N LEU A 166 -10.61 11.72 -25.04
CA LEU A 166 -11.37 12.73 -25.75
C LEU A 166 -12.81 12.79 -25.24
N LEU A 167 -13.24 13.96 -24.78
CA LEU A 167 -14.65 14.24 -24.52
C LEU A 167 -15.30 14.69 -25.83
N THR A 168 -14.88 15.81 -26.41
CA THR A 168 -15.49 16.33 -27.64
C THR A 168 -14.51 17.18 -28.45
N GLY A 169 -14.84 17.46 -29.70
CA GLY A 169 -14.00 18.19 -30.66
C GLY A 169 -13.22 17.28 -31.63
N PRO A 170 -12.24 17.84 -32.36
CA PRO A 170 -11.57 17.14 -33.47
C PRO A 170 -10.75 15.92 -33.01
N ILE A 171 -11.13 14.72 -33.47
CA ILE A 171 -10.43 13.47 -33.15
C ILE A 171 -9.01 13.42 -33.71
N ASP A 172 -8.77 14.04 -34.86
CA ASP A 172 -7.46 14.06 -35.51
C ASP A 172 -6.45 14.85 -34.65
N LEU A 173 -6.89 15.95 -34.05
CA LEU A 173 -6.06 16.77 -33.15
C LEU A 173 -5.67 15.97 -31.89
N PHE A 174 -6.63 15.27 -31.29
CA PHE A 174 -6.39 14.40 -30.14
C PHE A 174 -5.44 13.23 -30.48
N THR A 175 -5.65 12.60 -31.64
CA THR A 175 -4.81 11.49 -32.10
C THR A 175 -3.38 11.96 -32.35
N ALA A 176 -3.19 13.11 -33.00
CA ALA A 176 -1.88 13.72 -33.20
C ALA A 176 -1.16 14.00 -31.87
N MET A 177 -1.89 14.47 -30.84
CA MET A 177 -1.33 14.65 -29.49
C MET A 177 -0.90 13.33 -28.85
N ARG A 178 -1.73 12.28 -28.92
CA ARG A 178 -1.36 10.96 -28.38
C ARG A 178 -0.14 10.37 -29.08
N GLU A 179 -0.04 10.50 -30.40
CA GLU A 179 1.13 10.05 -31.15
C GLU A 179 2.37 10.89 -30.85
N ALA A 180 2.22 12.21 -30.69
CA ALA A 180 3.33 13.11 -30.43
C ALA A 180 3.92 12.95 -29.02
N THR A 181 3.08 12.58 -28.05
CA THR A 181 3.45 12.42 -26.64
C THR A 181 3.59 10.96 -26.21
N GLY A 182 3.39 10.03 -27.15
CA GLY A 182 3.44 8.60 -26.90
C GLY A 182 4.85 8.06 -26.68
N PRO A 183 4.93 6.77 -26.25
CA PRO A 183 6.17 6.10 -25.87
C PRO A 183 7.22 6.00 -26.99
N ASP A 184 6.79 6.08 -28.26
CA ASP A 184 7.67 6.03 -29.43
C ASP A 184 8.48 7.32 -29.64
N ARG A 185 8.09 8.43 -28.97
CA ARG A 185 8.69 9.74 -29.16
C ARG A 185 9.24 10.34 -27.88
N LEU A 186 8.48 10.26 -26.80
CA LEU A 186 8.85 10.79 -25.49
C LEU A 186 8.95 9.64 -24.49
N TRP A 187 9.84 9.80 -23.50
CA TRP A 187 10.00 8.85 -22.41
C TRP A 187 10.07 7.40 -22.87
N THR A 188 11.20 6.95 -23.41
CA THR A 188 11.42 5.53 -23.75
C THR A 188 11.04 4.62 -22.58
N GLY A 189 10.62 3.37 -22.86
CA GLY A 189 10.09 2.45 -21.84
C GLY A 189 10.97 2.32 -20.59
N ASP A 190 12.30 2.29 -20.77
CA ASP A 190 13.29 2.30 -19.69
C ASP A 190 13.32 3.60 -18.89
N ARG A 191 13.30 4.77 -19.57
CA ARG A 191 13.30 6.10 -18.94
C ARG A 191 12.02 6.32 -18.14
N PHE A 192 10.85 5.97 -18.70
CA PHE A 192 9.57 6.06 -18.03
C PHE A 192 9.51 5.18 -16.79
N PHE A 193 9.92 3.91 -16.94
CA PHE A 193 9.90 2.95 -15.84
C PHE A 193 10.81 3.35 -14.67
N ARG A 194 12.06 3.76 -14.94
CA ARG A 194 12.97 4.25 -13.91
C ARG A 194 12.42 5.49 -13.21
N GLY A 195 11.81 6.41 -13.97
CA GLY A 195 11.12 7.57 -13.42
C GLY A 195 9.99 7.18 -12.46
N LYS A 196 9.14 6.22 -12.85
CA LYS A 196 8.06 5.71 -11.99
C LYS A 196 8.55 5.03 -10.72
N GLN A 197 9.64 4.25 -10.80
CA GLN A 197 10.27 3.67 -9.62
C GLN A 197 10.77 4.75 -8.66
N GLN A 198 11.38 5.82 -9.20
CA GLN A 198 11.86 6.93 -8.37
C GLN A 198 10.70 7.68 -7.69
N GLU A 199 9.64 8.02 -8.42
CA GLU A 199 8.45 8.66 -7.87
C GLU A 199 7.82 7.81 -6.73
N GLN A 200 7.76 6.49 -6.91
CA GLN A 200 7.28 5.57 -5.88
C GLN A 200 8.19 5.56 -4.65
N ALA A 201 9.51 5.48 -4.83
CA ALA A 201 10.46 5.51 -3.71
C ALA A 201 10.43 6.84 -2.94
N GLU A 202 10.23 7.97 -3.62
CA GLU A 202 10.03 9.28 -3.00
C GLU A 202 8.70 9.39 -2.26
N ARG A 203 7.64 8.78 -2.79
CA ARG A 203 6.34 8.69 -2.12
C ARG A 203 6.44 7.86 -0.85
N TYR A 204 7.05 6.69 -0.89
CA TYR A 204 7.19 5.81 0.28
C TYR A 204 7.95 6.51 1.42
N ARG A 205 9.05 7.22 1.12
CA ARG A 205 9.82 7.98 2.11
C ARG A 205 9.00 9.06 2.81
N ARG A 206 8.07 9.71 2.10
CA ARG A 206 7.16 10.73 2.68
C ARG A 206 6.19 10.12 3.71
N PHE A 207 5.91 8.82 3.62
CA PHE A 207 5.03 8.07 4.53
C PHE A 207 5.81 7.10 5.44
N GLY A 208 7.10 7.36 5.71
CA GLY A 208 7.88 6.55 6.64
C GLY A 208 8.20 5.12 6.15
N ASP A 209 8.12 4.88 4.83
CA ASP A 209 8.36 3.59 4.18
C ASP A 209 7.48 2.43 4.68
N THR A 210 6.29 2.74 5.22
CA THR A 210 5.38 1.73 5.81
C THR A 210 3.91 2.02 5.53
N ALA A 211 3.18 0.96 5.15
CA ALA A 211 1.72 1.02 4.94
C ALA A 211 0.92 1.02 6.26
N TYR A 212 1.56 0.67 7.37
CA TYR A 212 0.88 0.22 8.59
C TYR A 212 0.63 1.32 9.62
N HIS A 213 0.73 2.59 9.22
CA HIS A 213 0.36 3.71 10.07
C HIS A 213 -1.11 3.62 10.48
N LEU A 214 -1.44 3.80 11.77
CA LEU A 214 -2.82 3.69 12.27
C LEU A 214 -3.81 4.66 11.63
N GLU A 215 -3.33 5.74 11.01
CA GLU A 215 -4.11 6.62 10.14
C GLU A 215 -3.60 6.56 8.69
N PRO A 216 -3.85 5.46 7.97
CA PRO A 216 -3.21 5.21 6.68
C PRO A 216 -3.80 6.08 5.57
N HIS A 217 -3.01 6.28 4.50
CA HIS A 217 -3.43 7.05 3.34
C HIS A 217 -3.91 6.13 2.20
N VAL A 218 -5.21 6.16 1.90
CA VAL A 218 -5.90 5.24 0.97
C VAL A 218 -5.44 5.38 -0.48
N LYS A 219 -4.93 6.56 -0.84
CA LYS A 219 -4.42 6.86 -2.18
C LYS A 219 -2.89 6.72 -2.33
N GLU A 220 -2.10 7.34 -1.47
CA GLU A 220 -0.66 7.54 -1.68
C GLU A 220 0.24 6.61 -0.82
N GLY A 221 -0.27 5.93 0.20
CA GLY A 221 0.54 5.02 1.03
C GLY A 221 1.10 3.82 0.25
N PRO A 222 2.08 3.07 0.80
CA PRO A 222 2.51 1.81 0.20
C PRO A 222 1.34 0.80 0.10
N GLY A 223 1.19 0.16 -1.06
CA GLY A 223 0.09 -0.74 -1.38
C GLY A 223 -1.27 -0.06 -1.62
N ALA A 224 -1.30 1.27 -1.66
CA ALA A 224 -2.52 2.06 -1.87
C ALA A 224 -2.87 2.21 -3.36
N LEU A 225 -3.91 2.98 -3.69
CA LEU A 225 -4.39 3.16 -5.07
C LEU A 225 -3.31 3.62 -6.05
N ARG A 226 -2.34 4.42 -5.60
CA ARG A 226 -1.25 4.91 -6.45
C ARG A 226 -0.32 3.78 -6.90
N ASP A 227 -0.11 2.73 -6.10
CA ASP A 227 0.68 1.56 -6.54
C ASP A 227 -0.01 0.81 -7.67
N VAL A 228 -1.32 0.62 -7.54
CA VAL A 228 -2.13 0.02 -8.62
C VAL A 228 -2.08 0.86 -9.89
N GLN A 229 -2.14 2.19 -9.76
CA GLN A 229 -2.01 3.11 -10.89
C GLN A 229 -0.63 3.05 -11.56
N VAL A 230 0.45 2.98 -10.78
CA VAL A 230 1.82 2.84 -11.31
C VAL A 230 1.93 1.58 -12.17
N VAL A 231 1.40 0.45 -11.71
CA VAL A 231 1.34 -0.79 -12.50
C VAL A 231 0.63 -0.56 -13.84
N PHE A 232 -0.54 0.08 -13.82
CA PHE A 232 -1.31 0.33 -15.04
C PHE A 232 -0.62 1.31 -15.97
N TRP A 233 0.07 2.33 -15.45
CA TRP A 233 0.84 3.28 -16.25
C TRP A 233 2.00 2.62 -16.96
N VAL A 234 2.79 1.80 -16.24
CA VAL A 234 3.90 1.08 -16.85
C VAL A 234 3.38 0.10 -17.90
N ALA A 235 2.30 -0.63 -17.59
CA ALA A 235 1.70 -1.56 -18.53
C ALA A 235 1.18 -0.87 -19.80
N LYS A 236 0.43 0.22 -19.64
CA LYS A 236 -0.11 1.01 -20.74
C LYS A 236 0.99 1.65 -21.59
N HIS A 237 2.00 2.20 -20.94
CA HIS A 237 3.12 2.85 -21.61
C HIS A 237 3.97 1.85 -22.41
N HIS A 238 4.29 0.70 -21.84
CA HIS A 238 5.21 -0.26 -22.45
C HIS A 238 4.51 -1.25 -23.40
N PHE A 239 3.31 -1.72 -23.07
CA PHE A 239 2.58 -2.72 -23.87
C PHE A 239 1.45 -2.13 -24.72
N GLY A 240 1.16 -0.82 -24.59
CA GLY A 240 0.12 -0.15 -25.37
C GLY A 240 -1.31 -0.61 -25.07
N THR A 241 -1.52 -1.33 -23.95
CA THR A 241 -2.83 -1.86 -23.56
C THR A 241 -3.54 -0.92 -22.58
N ASP A 242 -4.80 -0.60 -22.90
CA ASP A 242 -5.73 0.03 -21.95
C ASP A 242 -6.44 -1.01 -21.07
N ASP A 243 -6.29 -2.31 -21.38
CA ASP A 243 -6.90 -3.42 -20.65
C ASP A 243 -5.87 -4.12 -19.76
N VAL A 244 -6.17 -4.14 -18.45
CA VAL A 244 -5.34 -4.78 -17.43
C VAL A 244 -5.38 -6.31 -17.57
N SER A 245 -6.43 -6.90 -18.15
CA SER A 245 -6.47 -8.35 -18.38
C SER A 245 -5.38 -8.82 -19.34
N ALA A 246 -4.84 -7.92 -20.18
CA ALA A 246 -3.68 -8.22 -21.02
C ALA A 246 -2.44 -8.62 -20.20
N LEU A 247 -2.32 -8.17 -18.94
CA LEU A 247 -1.25 -8.62 -18.05
C LEU A 247 -1.34 -10.12 -17.72
N VAL A 248 -2.54 -10.69 -17.76
CA VAL A 248 -2.73 -12.15 -17.63
C VAL A 248 -2.30 -12.86 -18.90
N GLU A 249 -2.68 -12.33 -20.07
CA GLU A 249 -2.32 -12.89 -21.37
C GLU A 249 -0.80 -12.90 -21.61
N CYS A 250 -0.10 -11.85 -21.14
CA CYS A 250 1.35 -11.74 -21.19
C CYS A 250 2.08 -12.53 -20.10
N GLY A 251 1.37 -13.20 -19.18
CA GLY A 251 1.95 -14.01 -18.11
C GLY A 251 2.51 -13.22 -16.91
N PHE A 252 2.29 -11.90 -16.86
CA PHE A 252 2.69 -11.06 -15.72
C PHE A 252 1.85 -11.35 -14.48
N LEU A 253 0.58 -11.71 -14.67
CA LEU A 253 -0.36 -12.08 -13.61
C LEU A 253 -0.97 -13.45 -13.87
N THR A 254 -1.24 -14.18 -12.79
CA THR A 254 -2.22 -15.27 -12.80
C THR A 254 -3.64 -14.72 -12.65
N ASP A 255 -4.66 -15.49 -13.04
CA ASP A 255 -6.08 -15.12 -12.83
C ASP A 255 -6.38 -14.79 -11.36
N GLN A 256 -5.77 -15.51 -10.42
CA GLN A 256 -5.95 -15.27 -8.99
C GLN A 256 -5.33 -13.95 -8.55
N GLU A 257 -4.13 -13.62 -9.03
CA GLU A 257 -3.46 -12.36 -8.72
C GLU A 257 -4.21 -11.17 -9.34
N PHE A 258 -4.69 -11.30 -10.58
CA PHE A 258 -5.55 -10.30 -11.23
C PHE A 258 -6.84 -10.06 -10.42
N ASN A 259 -7.54 -11.12 -10.02
CA ASN A 259 -8.74 -10.99 -9.19
C ASN A 259 -8.44 -10.32 -7.84
N THR A 260 -7.30 -10.64 -7.21
CA THR A 260 -6.87 -10.02 -5.95
C THR A 260 -6.60 -8.52 -6.14
N LEU A 261 -5.91 -8.13 -7.23
CA LEU A 261 -5.64 -6.73 -7.58
C LEU A 261 -6.95 -5.95 -7.77
N MET A 262 -7.88 -6.49 -8.57
CA MET A 262 -9.15 -5.82 -8.87
C MET A 262 -10.06 -5.71 -7.64
N LEU A 263 -10.16 -6.76 -6.82
CA LEU A 263 -10.94 -6.73 -5.57
C LEU A 263 -10.32 -5.76 -4.56
N GLY A 264 -8.99 -5.73 -4.45
CA GLY A 264 -8.29 -4.80 -3.57
C GLY A 264 -8.51 -3.34 -3.99
N GLN A 265 -8.39 -3.03 -5.28
CA GLN A 265 -8.69 -1.70 -5.82
C GLN A 265 -10.14 -1.30 -5.54
N ALA A 266 -11.09 -2.19 -5.82
CA ALA A 266 -12.51 -1.96 -5.57
C ALA A 266 -12.81 -1.69 -4.09
N PHE A 267 -12.18 -2.45 -3.18
CA PHE A 267 -12.30 -2.21 -1.74
C PHE A 267 -11.74 -0.83 -1.35
N LEU A 268 -10.55 -0.46 -1.83
CA LEU A 268 -9.97 0.87 -1.58
C LEU A 268 -10.81 1.99 -2.17
N TRP A 269 -11.47 1.76 -3.31
CA TRP A 269 -12.43 2.72 -3.89
C TRP A 269 -13.65 2.92 -3.01
N ARG A 270 -14.21 1.84 -2.46
CA ARG A 270 -15.32 1.90 -1.50
C ARG A 270 -14.92 2.71 -0.27
N VAL A 271 -13.76 2.41 0.30
CA VAL A 271 -13.22 3.15 1.46
C VAL A 271 -13.05 4.64 1.14
N ARG A 272 -12.38 4.97 0.04
CA ARG A 272 -12.13 6.36 -0.37
C ARG A 272 -13.42 7.12 -0.66
N GLY A 273 -14.36 6.52 -1.39
CA GLY A 273 -15.62 7.17 -1.72
C GLY A 273 -16.49 7.39 -0.49
N ALA A 274 -16.57 6.42 0.42
CA ALA A 274 -17.29 6.57 1.68
C ALA A 274 -16.67 7.67 2.56
N LEU A 275 -15.33 7.75 2.62
CA LEU A 275 -14.61 8.81 3.33
C LEU A 275 -14.92 10.21 2.76
N HIS A 276 -15.01 10.35 1.44
CA HIS A 276 -15.38 11.61 0.79
C HIS A 276 -16.83 12.00 1.10
N LEU A 277 -17.76 11.04 1.08
CA LEU A 277 -19.17 11.27 1.43
C LEU A 277 -19.32 11.67 2.89
N LEU A 278 -18.63 10.96 3.79
CA LEU A 278 -18.66 11.21 5.23
C LEU A 278 -18.13 12.59 5.59
N THR A 279 -17.03 13.01 4.96
CA THR A 279 -16.37 14.29 5.27
C THR A 279 -16.89 15.47 4.45
N GLY A 280 -17.63 15.21 3.38
CA GLY A 280 -18.08 16.24 2.42
C GLY A 280 -16.94 16.94 1.66
N ARG A 281 -15.71 16.42 1.72
CA ARG A 281 -14.52 17.03 1.12
C ARG A 281 -13.52 15.97 0.67
N ARG A 282 -12.46 16.41 -0.02
CA ARG A 282 -11.32 15.55 -0.35
C ARG A 282 -10.54 15.20 0.91
N GLU A 283 -10.77 14.00 1.41
CA GLU A 283 -10.02 13.38 2.51
C GLU A 283 -9.59 11.98 2.06
N ASP A 284 -8.29 11.72 2.07
CA ASP A 284 -7.74 10.43 1.65
C ASP A 284 -7.01 9.71 2.80
N ARG A 285 -7.02 10.29 4.01
CA ARG A 285 -6.49 9.68 5.25
C ARG A 285 -7.62 9.07 6.08
N LEU A 286 -7.46 7.82 6.48
CA LEU A 286 -8.35 7.12 7.41
C LEU A 286 -8.04 7.54 8.85
N LEU A 287 -8.48 8.73 9.26
CA LEU A 287 -8.34 9.20 10.65
C LEU A 287 -9.20 8.36 11.60
N PHE A 288 -8.80 8.24 12.86
CA PHE A 288 -9.47 7.40 13.87
C PHE A 288 -10.99 7.62 13.94
N ASP A 289 -11.44 8.87 13.91
CA ASP A 289 -12.87 9.21 14.00
C ASP A 289 -13.66 8.58 12.84
N TYR A 290 -13.11 8.64 11.62
CA TYR A 290 -13.77 8.10 10.43
C TYR A 290 -13.71 6.58 10.37
N GLN A 291 -12.71 5.94 10.96
CA GLN A 291 -12.58 4.47 10.92
C GLN A 291 -13.78 3.78 11.57
N ARG A 292 -14.29 4.31 12.70
CA ARG A 292 -15.46 3.72 13.38
C ARG A 292 -16.73 3.88 12.56
N GLU A 293 -16.94 5.07 12.00
CA GLU A 293 -18.13 5.37 11.20
C GLU A 293 -18.16 4.50 9.95
N LEU A 294 -17.03 4.37 9.24
CA LEU A 294 -16.92 3.49 8.08
C LEU A 294 -17.05 2.01 8.45
N ALA A 295 -16.51 1.57 9.59
CA ALA A 295 -16.67 0.20 10.05
C ALA A 295 -18.15 -0.16 10.26
N GLN A 296 -18.92 0.73 10.88
CA GLN A 296 -20.37 0.56 11.05
C GLN A 296 -21.10 0.57 9.70
N GLN A 297 -20.79 1.53 8.84
CA GLN A 297 -21.38 1.63 7.50
C GLN A 297 -21.13 0.38 6.65
N PHE A 298 -19.95 -0.24 6.78
CA PHE A 298 -19.60 -1.46 6.05
C PHE A 298 -20.07 -2.74 6.74
N GLY A 299 -20.82 -2.64 7.85
CA GLY A 299 -21.42 -3.78 8.54
C GLY A 299 -20.46 -4.56 9.45
N TYR A 300 -19.30 -4.01 9.80
CA TYR A 300 -18.43 -4.63 10.80
C TYR A 300 -19.02 -4.43 12.19
N THR A 301 -19.21 -5.54 12.90
CA THR A 301 -19.83 -5.56 14.24
C THR A 301 -18.85 -6.01 15.31
N ASP A 302 -19.04 -5.51 16.52
CA ASP A 302 -18.27 -5.92 17.68
C ASP A 302 -18.44 -7.42 17.94
N THR A 303 -17.35 -8.07 18.33
CA THR A 303 -17.34 -9.45 18.80
C THR A 303 -17.03 -9.48 20.29
N ALA A 304 -17.15 -10.64 20.94
CA ALA A 304 -16.79 -10.79 22.35
C ALA A 304 -15.33 -10.40 22.68
N LYS A 305 -14.44 -10.35 21.68
CA LYS A 305 -13.00 -10.12 21.87
C LYS A 305 -12.42 -8.89 21.15
N ARG A 306 -13.11 -8.36 20.13
CA ARG A 306 -12.59 -7.36 19.20
C ARG A 306 -13.67 -6.39 18.76
N GLN A 307 -13.28 -5.14 18.54
CA GLN A 307 -14.19 -4.09 18.06
C GLN A 307 -14.40 -4.21 16.54
N GLY A 308 -15.56 -3.80 16.04
CA GLY A 308 -15.87 -3.79 14.61
C GLY A 308 -14.87 -2.95 13.80
N VAL A 309 -14.40 -1.84 14.38
CA VAL A 309 -13.34 -1.01 13.77
C VAL A 309 -12.01 -1.74 13.61
N GLU A 310 -11.63 -2.58 14.57
CA GLU A 310 -10.39 -3.38 14.48
C GLU A 310 -10.52 -4.45 13.39
N LEU A 311 -11.70 -5.03 13.20
CA LEU A 311 -11.97 -5.98 12.10
C LEU A 311 -11.89 -5.30 10.73
N PHE A 312 -12.49 -4.12 10.60
CA PHE A 312 -12.42 -3.31 9.39
C PHE A 312 -10.97 -2.95 9.05
N MET A 313 -10.24 -2.40 10.02
CA MET A 313 -8.85 -2.00 9.81
C MET A 313 -7.95 -3.21 9.53
N GLN A 314 -8.20 -4.37 10.16
CA GLN A 314 -7.48 -5.60 9.84
C GLN A 314 -7.71 -6.07 8.40
N HIS A 315 -8.94 -5.97 7.89
CA HIS A 315 -9.20 -6.23 6.48
C HIS A 315 -8.47 -5.22 5.58
N TYR A 316 -8.49 -3.93 5.94
CA TYR A 316 -7.77 -2.89 5.21
C TYR A 316 -6.26 -3.17 5.08
N TYR A 317 -5.56 -3.41 6.19
CA TYR A 317 -4.11 -3.66 6.15
C TYR A 317 -3.75 -4.94 5.39
N ARG A 318 -4.56 -5.98 5.51
CA ARG A 318 -4.37 -7.23 4.73
C ARG A 318 -4.55 -7.01 3.24
N THR A 319 -5.52 -6.20 2.84
CA THR A 319 -5.71 -5.82 1.43
C THR A 319 -4.50 -5.04 0.91
N VAL A 320 -4.04 -4.03 1.65
CA VAL A 320 -2.88 -3.21 1.27
C VAL A 320 -1.59 -4.03 1.21
N MET A 321 -1.37 -4.96 2.14
CA MET A 321 -0.25 -5.93 2.10
C MET A 321 -0.21 -6.73 0.80
N GLU A 322 -1.36 -7.27 0.39
CA GLU A 322 -1.45 -8.08 -0.83
C GLU A 322 -1.23 -7.23 -2.09
N LEU A 323 -1.74 -5.99 -2.10
CA LEU A 323 -1.51 -5.04 -3.19
C LEU A 323 -0.04 -4.59 -3.28
N GLU A 324 0.60 -4.29 -2.15
CA GLU A 324 2.02 -3.95 -2.09
C GLU A 324 2.88 -5.09 -2.67
N ARG A 325 2.59 -6.33 -2.30
CA ARG A 325 3.28 -7.53 -2.81
C ARG A 325 3.07 -7.73 -4.31
N ILE A 326 1.84 -7.55 -4.82
CA ILE A 326 1.56 -7.64 -6.27
C ILE A 326 2.32 -6.55 -7.02
N ASN A 327 2.33 -5.31 -6.52
CA ASN A 327 3.09 -4.22 -7.11
C ASN A 327 4.60 -4.55 -7.18
N GLU A 328 5.19 -5.04 -6.08
CA GLU A 328 6.60 -5.45 -6.03
C GLU A 328 6.93 -6.50 -7.11
N MET A 329 6.11 -7.54 -7.24
CA MET A 329 6.34 -8.60 -8.25
C MET A 329 6.17 -8.07 -9.67
N LEU A 330 5.13 -7.26 -9.94
CA LEU A 330 4.87 -6.72 -11.27
C LEU A 330 5.97 -5.76 -11.73
N LEU A 331 6.45 -4.89 -10.85
CA LEU A 331 7.57 -4.01 -11.18
C LEU A 331 8.84 -4.81 -11.50
N GLN A 332 9.11 -5.93 -10.83
CA GLN A 332 10.22 -6.81 -11.20
C GLN A 332 10.01 -7.45 -12.58
N PHE A 333 8.83 -7.97 -12.87
CA PHE A 333 8.58 -8.54 -14.20
C PHE A 333 8.66 -7.49 -15.33
N PHE A 334 8.17 -6.28 -15.08
CA PHE A 334 8.32 -5.18 -16.02
C PHE A 334 9.78 -4.80 -16.22
N HIS A 335 10.57 -4.79 -15.14
CA HIS A 335 12.01 -4.61 -15.26
C HIS A 335 12.64 -5.69 -16.16
N ASP A 336 12.37 -6.97 -15.89
CA ASP A 336 12.92 -8.05 -16.71
C ASP A 336 12.50 -7.97 -18.19
N ALA A 337 11.25 -7.57 -18.47
CA ALA A 337 10.75 -7.40 -19.82
C ALA A 337 11.36 -6.19 -20.54
N ILE A 338 11.46 -5.04 -19.86
CA ILE A 338 11.96 -3.78 -20.42
C ILE A 338 13.47 -3.85 -20.67
N PHE A 339 14.21 -4.53 -19.78
CA PHE A 339 15.68 -4.60 -19.83
C PHE A 339 16.21 -5.93 -20.38
N ALA A 340 15.36 -6.75 -21.02
CA ALA A 340 15.74 -8.08 -21.54
C ALA A 340 16.94 -8.05 -22.50
N ASP A 341 17.06 -7.01 -23.32
CA ASP A 341 18.13 -6.85 -24.33
C ASP A 341 19.34 -6.04 -23.83
N SER A 342 19.33 -5.60 -22.56
CA SER A 342 20.35 -4.73 -21.99
C SER A 342 21.49 -5.52 -21.34
N GLU A 343 22.58 -5.76 -22.09
CA GLU A 343 23.79 -6.44 -21.58
C GLU A 343 24.39 -5.81 -20.31
N SER A 344 24.06 -4.54 -20.01
CA SER A 344 24.64 -3.76 -18.90
C SER A 344 23.92 -3.87 -17.55
N ASP A 345 22.72 -4.47 -17.47
CA ASP A 345 21.93 -4.55 -16.21
C ASP A 345 21.82 -6.01 -15.67
N HIS A 346 22.33 -6.99 -16.41
CA HIS A 346 22.33 -8.39 -15.99
C HIS A 346 23.42 -8.64 -14.93
N GLY A 347 23.07 -8.46 -13.65
CA GLY A 347 23.89 -8.95 -12.54
C GLY A 347 24.31 -10.41 -12.79
N ALA A 348 25.58 -10.74 -12.51
CA ALA A 348 26.17 -12.03 -12.89
C ALA A 348 25.30 -13.22 -12.47
N ASN A 349 24.75 -13.94 -13.44
CA ASN A 349 23.98 -15.15 -13.18
C ASN A 349 24.91 -16.21 -12.58
N ARG A 350 24.65 -16.61 -11.33
CA ARG A 350 25.49 -17.58 -10.62
C ARG A 350 24.64 -18.53 -9.78
N GLN A 351 25.02 -19.81 -9.80
CA GLN A 351 24.41 -20.79 -8.92
C GLN A 351 24.88 -20.57 -7.47
N LEU A 352 23.96 -20.49 -6.52
CA LEU A 352 24.30 -20.47 -5.09
C LEU A 352 24.31 -21.88 -4.52
N ASN A 353 23.27 -22.66 -4.82
CA ASN A 353 23.17 -24.07 -4.44
C ASN A 353 22.20 -24.80 -5.38
N LYS A 354 21.89 -26.08 -5.15
CA LYS A 354 21.00 -26.87 -6.04
C LYS A 354 19.55 -26.36 -6.13
N ARG A 355 19.13 -25.47 -5.24
CA ARG A 355 17.76 -24.95 -5.10
C ARG A 355 17.64 -23.50 -5.54
N PHE A 356 18.71 -22.72 -5.43
CA PHE A 356 18.71 -21.28 -5.72
C PHE A 356 19.91 -20.83 -6.56
N HIS A 357 19.66 -19.83 -7.39
CA HIS A 357 20.63 -19.11 -8.20
C HIS A 357 20.36 -17.60 -8.11
N VAL A 358 21.31 -16.80 -8.55
CA VAL A 358 21.17 -15.34 -8.68
C VAL A 358 20.87 -15.02 -10.13
N THR A 359 19.88 -14.17 -10.38
CA THR A 359 19.55 -13.62 -11.70
C THR A 359 19.24 -12.13 -11.56
N ASN A 360 19.87 -11.27 -12.37
CA ASN A 360 19.71 -9.80 -12.30
C ASN A 360 19.89 -9.22 -10.88
N GLY A 361 20.76 -9.82 -10.05
CA GLY A 361 20.95 -9.41 -8.66
C GLY A 361 19.86 -9.86 -7.67
N TYR A 362 18.89 -10.67 -8.10
CA TYR A 362 17.83 -11.25 -7.27
C TYR A 362 18.05 -12.74 -7.02
N LEU A 363 17.60 -13.23 -5.87
CA LEU A 363 17.58 -14.65 -5.54
C LEU A 363 16.40 -15.35 -6.23
N ALA A 364 16.69 -16.33 -7.07
CA ALA A 364 15.69 -17.10 -7.81
C ALA A 364 15.78 -18.62 -7.54
N ALA A 365 14.62 -19.27 -7.42
CA ALA A 365 14.51 -20.72 -7.42
C ALA A 365 15.08 -21.30 -8.72
N SER A 366 15.89 -22.36 -8.62
CA SER A 366 16.60 -22.93 -9.76
C SER A 366 15.73 -23.80 -10.68
N PHE A 367 14.54 -24.20 -10.24
CA PHE A 367 13.60 -24.98 -11.05
C PHE A 367 12.18 -24.92 -10.46
N ASP A 368 11.18 -25.27 -11.26
CA ASP A 368 9.79 -25.31 -10.82
C ASP A 368 9.55 -26.39 -9.77
N GLY A 369 8.88 -26.02 -8.68
CA GLY A 369 8.57 -26.96 -7.59
C GLY A 369 9.73 -27.22 -6.63
N VAL A 370 10.73 -26.33 -6.56
CA VAL A 370 11.77 -26.33 -5.50
C VAL A 370 11.15 -26.54 -4.11
N PHE A 371 10.11 -25.80 -3.76
CA PHE A 371 9.47 -25.88 -2.44
C PHE A 371 8.67 -27.18 -2.24
N LYS A 372 8.03 -27.72 -3.29
CA LYS A 372 7.36 -29.03 -3.20
C LYS A 372 8.36 -30.15 -2.92
N ARG A 373 9.54 -30.09 -3.55
CA ARG A 373 10.60 -31.10 -3.36
C ARG A 373 11.40 -30.89 -2.07
N TYR A 374 11.60 -29.65 -1.68
CA TYR A 374 12.36 -29.24 -0.51
C TYR A 374 11.57 -28.20 0.30
N PRO A 375 10.56 -28.62 1.10
CA PRO A 375 9.72 -27.67 1.83
C PRO A 375 10.52 -26.70 2.71
N PHE A 376 11.52 -27.19 3.45
CA PHE A 376 12.38 -26.35 4.31
C PHE A 376 13.05 -25.17 3.57
N ALA A 377 13.14 -25.23 2.24
CA ALA A 377 13.65 -24.13 1.43
C ALA A 377 12.79 -22.86 1.56
N LEU A 378 11.53 -22.97 2.00
CA LEU A 378 10.66 -21.84 2.35
C LEU A 378 11.24 -20.97 3.48
N LEU A 379 12.08 -21.52 4.36
CA LEU A 379 12.86 -20.74 5.33
C LEU A 379 14.27 -20.42 4.82
N GLU A 380 14.88 -21.35 4.07
CA GLU A 380 16.24 -21.21 3.55
C GLU A 380 16.42 -19.96 2.67
N VAL A 381 15.41 -19.57 1.89
CA VAL A 381 15.42 -18.34 1.06
C VAL A 381 15.89 -17.14 1.88
N PHE A 382 15.33 -16.96 3.07
CA PHE A 382 15.60 -15.80 3.92
C PHE A 382 17.00 -15.88 4.53
N LEU A 383 17.43 -17.08 4.95
CA LEU A 383 18.80 -17.26 5.42
C LEU A 383 19.82 -16.93 4.33
N LEU A 384 19.59 -17.36 3.09
CA LEU A 384 20.46 -17.02 1.96
C LEU A 384 20.48 -15.52 1.70
N MET A 385 19.34 -14.83 1.81
CA MET A 385 19.30 -13.37 1.68
C MET A 385 20.14 -12.66 2.77
N GLN A 386 20.17 -13.17 4.00
CA GLN A 386 21.03 -12.62 5.07
C GLN A 386 22.52 -12.87 4.81
N GLN A 387 22.85 -14.01 4.23
CA GLN A 387 24.22 -14.42 3.91
C GLN A 387 24.78 -13.75 2.65
N HIS A 388 23.90 -13.20 1.81
CA HIS A 388 24.23 -12.53 0.55
C HIS A 388 23.65 -11.10 0.52
N PRO A 389 24.19 -10.17 1.33
CA PRO A 389 23.69 -8.80 1.45
C PRO A 389 23.82 -7.98 0.15
N GLU A 390 24.58 -8.46 -0.83
CA GLU A 390 24.68 -7.89 -2.17
C GLU A 390 23.42 -8.09 -3.02
N LEU A 391 22.49 -8.95 -2.61
CA LEU A 391 21.27 -9.23 -3.35
C LEU A 391 20.20 -8.17 -3.11
N ASN A 392 19.56 -7.73 -4.19
CA ASN A 392 18.51 -6.72 -4.15
C ASN A 392 17.22 -7.25 -3.48
N GLY A 393 16.94 -8.54 -3.62
CA GLY A 393 15.71 -9.15 -3.13
C GLY A 393 15.52 -10.58 -3.61
N VAL A 394 14.29 -11.06 -3.45
CA VAL A 394 13.84 -12.34 -4.01
C VAL A 394 13.13 -12.06 -5.33
N HIS A 395 13.45 -12.85 -6.35
CA HIS A 395 12.88 -12.71 -7.69
C HIS A 395 11.37 -12.99 -7.70
N ALA A 396 10.60 -12.25 -8.51
CA ALA A 396 9.14 -12.33 -8.56
C ALA A 396 8.58 -13.75 -8.73
N GLU A 397 9.11 -14.56 -9.66
CA GLU A 397 8.70 -15.98 -9.79
C GLU A 397 8.93 -16.80 -8.52
N THR A 398 9.98 -16.49 -7.77
CA THR A 398 10.25 -17.18 -6.50
C THR A 398 9.30 -16.73 -5.41
N ILE A 399 8.93 -15.45 -5.36
CA ILE A 399 7.87 -14.94 -4.48
C ILE A 399 6.55 -15.65 -4.78
N ARG A 400 6.16 -15.75 -6.06
CA ARG A 400 4.97 -16.48 -6.51
C ARG A 400 5.02 -17.95 -6.12
N ALA A 401 6.16 -18.61 -6.29
CA ALA A 401 6.37 -19.99 -5.89
C ALA A 401 6.31 -20.21 -4.37
N ILE A 402 6.81 -19.26 -3.56
CA ILE A 402 6.66 -19.27 -2.10
C ILE A 402 5.18 -19.18 -1.72
N ARG A 403 4.46 -18.20 -2.27
CA ARG A 403 3.05 -17.93 -1.97
C ARG A 403 2.15 -19.13 -2.30
N SER A 404 2.32 -19.70 -3.48
CA SER A 404 1.59 -20.91 -3.90
C SER A 404 1.96 -22.16 -3.10
N SER A 405 3.03 -22.12 -2.30
CA SER A 405 3.53 -23.25 -1.50
C SER A 405 3.35 -23.06 0.01
N LEU A 406 2.71 -21.98 0.47
CA LEU A 406 2.49 -21.72 1.91
C LEU A 406 1.72 -22.85 2.62
N TYR A 407 0.87 -23.58 1.89
CA TYR A 407 0.13 -24.73 2.43
C TYR A 407 1.05 -25.89 2.88
N LEU A 408 2.32 -25.91 2.44
CA LEU A 408 3.32 -26.88 2.88
C LEU A 408 3.87 -26.57 4.28
N ILE A 409 3.56 -25.40 4.85
CA ILE A 409 3.94 -25.02 6.21
C ILE A 409 2.83 -25.52 7.15
N ASP A 410 2.82 -26.83 7.38
CA ASP A 410 1.94 -27.54 8.30
C ASP A 410 2.67 -27.90 9.61
N ASP A 411 2.05 -28.75 10.44
CA ASP A 411 2.63 -29.14 11.73
C ASP A 411 3.89 -30.01 11.56
N ASP A 412 3.95 -30.83 10.50
CA ASP A 412 5.13 -31.63 10.17
C ASP A 412 6.30 -30.72 9.79
N PHE A 413 6.05 -29.69 8.98
CA PHE A 413 7.04 -28.66 8.66
C PHE A 413 7.55 -27.96 9.92
N ARG A 414 6.63 -27.55 10.81
CA ARG A 414 6.95 -26.82 12.05
C ARG A 414 7.74 -27.68 13.04
N CYS A 415 7.58 -29.01 13.00
CA CYS A 415 8.31 -29.96 13.84
C CYS A 415 9.61 -30.48 13.21
N ASP A 416 9.86 -30.20 11.92
CA ASP A 416 11.08 -30.62 11.23
C ASP A 416 12.31 -29.91 11.81
N ILE A 417 13.30 -30.69 12.25
CA ILE A 417 14.55 -30.19 12.82
C ILE A 417 15.29 -29.25 11.87
N ARG A 418 15.18 -29.47 10.55
CA ARG A 418 15.78 -28.59 9.54
C ARG A 418 15.15 -27.21 9.60
N CYS A 419 13.82 -27.14 9.69
CA CYS A 419 13.07 -25.89 9.75
C CYS A 419 13.33 -25.15 11.07
N THR A 420 13.25 -25.82 12.21
CA THR A 420 13.53 -25.19 13.52
C THR A 420 14.98 -24.71 13.64
N SER A 421 15.92 -25.42 13.01
CA SER A 421 17.33 -25.01 12.98
C SER A 421 17.54 -23.82 12.05
N LEU A 422 16.91 -23.81 10.86
CA LEU A 422 16.97 -22.68 9.94
C LEU A 422 16.40 -21.41 10.57
N PHE A 423 15.25 -21.48 11.26
CA PHE A 423 14.69 -20.30 11.91
C PHE A 423 15.61 -19.77 13.03
N GLN A 424 16.19 -20.64 13.84
CA GLN A 424 17.19 -20.22 14.83
C GLN A 424 18.42 -19.58 14.17
N GLU A 425 18.88 -20.12 13.05
CA GLU A 425 20.02 -19.57 12.31
C GLU A 425 19.70 -18.19 11.72
N ILE A 426 18.47 -17.98 11.23
CA ILE A 426 17.97 -16.67 10.79
C ILE A 426 18.04 -15.65 11.93
N MET A 427 17.62 -16.04 13.14
CA MET A 427 17.65 -15.17 14.33
C MET A 427 19.05 -14.91 14.89
N ARG A 428 20.05 -15.69 14.48
CA ARG A 428 21.46 -15.55 14.87
C ARG A 428 22.31 -14.81 13.85
N GLN A 429 21.80 -14.51 12.66
CA GLN A 429 22.60 -13.84 11.63
C GLN A 429 23.09 -12.46 12.10
N PRO A 430 24.35 -12.10 11.80
CA PRO A 430 24.92 -10.82 12.21
C PRO A 430 24.29 -9.63 11.45
N ALA A 431 23.63 -9.87 10.32
CA ALA A 431 22.98 -8.86 9.50
C ALA A 431 21.66 -9.38 8.91
N GLY A 432 20.84 -8.48 8.37
CA GLY A 432 19.65 -8.83 7.59
C GLY A 432 18.41 -9.30 8.37
N ILE A 433 18.48 -9.58 9.68
CA ILE A 433 17.33 -10.04 10.51
C ILE A 433 16.08 -9.19 10.29
N THR A 434 16.21 -7.86 10.43
CA THR A 434 15.09 -6.93 10.25
C THR A 434 14.46 -7.02 8.87
N HIS A 435 15.29 -7.07 7.82
CA HIS A 435 14.81 -7.08 6.44
C HIS A 435 14.12 -8.40 6.12
N GLU A 436 14.68 -9.52 6.55
CA GLU A 436 14.10 -10.82 6.27
C GLU A 436 12.85 -11.13 7.07
N LEU A 437 12.75 -10.73 8.34
CA LEU A 437 11.50 -10.88 9.07
C LEU A 437 10.36 -10.09 8.42
N ARG A 438 10.65 -8.89 7.89
CA ARG A 438 9.69 -8.11 7.10
C ARG A 438 9.32 -8.80 5.79
N ARG A 439 10.29 -9.36 5.04
CA ARG A 439 9.98 -10.13 3.83
C ARG A 439 9.20 -11.42 4.14
N MET A 440 9.53 -12.12 5.23
CA MET A 440 8.79 -13.29 5.70
C MET A 440 7.33 -12.90 6.03
N ASN A 441 7.10 -11.75 6.67
CA ASN A 441 5.76 -11.24 6.92
C ASN A 441 5.03 -10.94 5.59
N ARG A 442 5.64 -10.14 4.72
CA ARG A 442 5.08 -9.75 3.41
C ARG A 442 4.74 -10.96 2.53
N TYR A 443 5.58 -11.98 2.52
CA TYR A 443 5.35 -13.20 1.75
C TYR A 443 4.42 -14.19 2.45
N GLY A 444 3.98 -13.90 3.68
CA GLY A 444 3.10 -14.76 4.48
C GLY A 444 3.79 -15.96 5.13
N VAL A 445 5.10 -16.11 4.95
CA VAL A 445 5.89 -17.21 5.54
C VAL A 445 5.95 -17.10 7.06
N LEU A 446 6.08 -15.88 7.60
CA LEU A 446 6.13 -15.69 9.06
C LEU A 446 4.81 -16.09 9.72
N ALA A 447 3.68 -15.66 9.17
CA ALA A 447 2.35 -16.00 9.65
C ALA A 447 2.03 -17.50 9.52
N ALA A 448 2.48 -18.14 8.43
CA ALA A 448 2.33 -19.57 8.24
C ALA A 448 3.23 -20.36 9.20
N TYR A 449 4.47 -19.92 9.44
CA TYR A 449 5.42 -20.59 10.33
C TYR A 449 5.06 -20.43 11.80
N LEU A 450 4.62 -19.23 12.19
CA LEU A 450 4.15 -18.86 13.53
C LEU A 450 2.65 -18.54 13.49
N PRO A 451 1.76 -19.54 13.68
CA PRO A 451 0.31 -19.32 13.64
C PRO A 451 -0.16 -18.22 14.61
N VAL A 452 0.52 -18.09 15.76
CA VAL A 452 0.28 -17.04 16.74
C VAL A 452 0.55 -15.64 16.19
N PHE A 453 1.58 -15.49 15.35
CA PHE A 453 1.87 -14.26 14.62
C PHE A 453 0.80 -13.99 13.56
N GLY A 454 0.34 -15.02 12.85
CA GLY A 454 -0.74 -14.88 11.86
C GLY A 454 -2.04 -14.29 12.41
N GLN A 455 -2.29 -14.41 13.73
CA GLN A 455 -3.45 -13.81 14.38
C GLN A 455 -3.33 -12.29 14.57
N ILE A 456 -2.10 -11.79 14.72
CA ILE A 456 -1.81 -10.36 14.90
C ILE A 456 -1.51 -9.63 13.59
N VAL A 457 -1.39 -10.34 12.46
CA VAL A 457 -1.16 -9.71 11.14
C VAL A 457 -2.31 -8.76 10.77
N GLY A 458 -1.96 -7.49 10.58
CA GLY A 458 -2.89 -6.39 10.34
C GLY A 458 -3.75 -6.03 11.54
N LEU A 459 -3.47 -6.56 12.73
CA LEU A 459 -4.25 -6.25 13.93
C LEU A 459 -3.90 -4.83 14.39
N MET A 460 -4.86 -3.93 14.34
CA MET A 460 -4.75 -2.61 14.94
C MET A 460 -5.34 -2.64 16.35
N GLN A 461 -4.72 -1.92 17.28
CA GLN A 461 -5.36 -1.52 18.53
C GLN A 461 -5.87 -0.10 18.35
N HIS A 462 -7.18 0.10 18.50
CA HIS A 462 -7.78 1.42 18.30
C HIS A 462 -7.57 2.32 19.53
N ASP A 463 -6.33 2.74 19.76
CA ASP A 463 -5.94 3.69 20.79
C ASP A 463 -4.94 4.74 20.26
N LEU A 464 -4.77 5.84 21.01
CA LEU A 464 -3.96 7.00 20.60
C LEU A 464 -2.45 6.81 20.79
N PHE A 465 -2.01 5.68 21.36
CA PHE A 465 -0.60 5.46 21.73
C PHE A 465 0.15 4.60 20.72
N HIS A 466 -0.56 3.82 19.91
CA HIS A 466 0.05 3.00 18.86
C HIS A 466 0.04 3.75 17.52
N ILE A 467 1.15 3.64 16.78
CA ILE A 467 1.26 4.19 15.42
C ILE A 467 1.22 3.06 14.38
N TYR A 468 1.42 1.81 14.78
CA TYR A 468 1.49 0.65 13.89
C TYR A 468 0.50 -0.46 14.26
N THR A 469 0.18 -1.33 13.29
CA THR A 469 -0.44 -2.63 13.60
C THR A 469 0.50 -3.47 14.49
N VAL A 470 -0.05 -4.40 15.27
CA VAL A 470 0.71 -5.19 16.25
C VAL A 470 1.85 -5.96 15.58
N ASP A 471 1.65 -6.51 14.38
CA ASP A 471 2.69 -7.19 13.62
C ASP A 471 3.81 -6.24 13.16
N GLU A 472 3.50 -5.07 12.61
CA GLU A 472 4.53 -4.10 12.20
C GLU A 472 5.24 -3.50 13.42
N HIS A 473 4.51 -3.21 14.50
CA HIS A 473 5.10 -2.80 15.77
C HIS A 473 6.09 -3.85 16.27
N THR A 474 5.70 -5.13 16.29
CA THR A 474 6.58 -6.24 16.67
C THR A 474 7.86 -6.26 15.83
N LEU A 475 7.76 -6.08 14.51
CA LEU A 475 8.92 -6.01 13.61
C LEU A 475 9.77 -4.75 13.83
N MET A 476 9.15 -3.62 14.20
CA MET A 476 9.84 -2.38 14.58
C MET A 476 10.61 -2.54 15.90
N VAL A 477 10.04 -3.22 16.89
CA VAL A 477 10.73 -3.54 18.14
C VAL A 477 11.97 -4.40 17.85
N VAL A 478 11.83 -5.47 17.07
CA VAL A 478 12.98 -6.28 16.65
C VAL A 478 14.03 -5.45 15.90
N ARG A 479 13.61 -4.52 15.02
CA ARG A 479 14.51 -3.57 14.37
C ARG A 479 15.29 -2.73 15.38
N ASN A 480 14.63 -2.15 16.37
CA ASN A 480 15.26 -1.32 17.40
C ASN A 480 16.26 -2.14 18.22
N LEU A 481 15.88 -3.35 18.64
CA LEU A 481 16.77 -4.27 19.37
C LEU A 481 18.00 -4.63 18.55
N ARG A 482 17.86 -4.82 17.23
CA ARG A 482 19.00 -5.03 16.33
C ARG A 482 19.91 -3.81 16.24
N ARG A 483 19.36 -2.60 16.16
CA ARG A 483 20.14 -1.35 16.08
C ARG A 483 21.10 -1.17 17.25
N PHE A 484 20.73 -1.61 18.46
CA PHE A 484 21.63 -1.57 19.62
C PHE A 484 22.92 -2.38 19.42
N SER A 485 22.90 -3.41 18.57
CA SER A 485 24.09 -4.22 18.28
C SER A 485 24.90 -3.75 17.07
N VAL A 486 24.42 -2.73 16.34
CA VAL A 486 25.01 -2.28 15.07
C VAL A 486 25.89 -1.03 15.33
N PRO A 487 27.20 -1.09 15.06
CA PRO A 487 28.14 0.00 15.38
C PRO A 487 27.74 1.37 14.80
N GLU A 488 27.17 1.39 13.60
CA GLU A 488 26.75 2.59 12.88
C GLU A 488 25.65 3.37 13.63
N TYR A 489 24.87 2.69 14.48
CA TYR A 489 23.80 3.29 15.27
C TYR A 489 24.16 3.44 16.76
N ALA A 490 25.40 3.14 17.15
CA ALA A 490 25.82 3.18 18.55
C ALA A 490 25.67 4.57 19.20
N GLY A 491 25.75 5.64 18.40
CA GLY A 491 25.57 7.01 18.84
C GLY A 491 24.12 7.39 19.19
N GLU A 492 23.12 6.64 18.70
CA GLU A 492 21.71 6.92 18.99
C GLU A 492 21.34 6.55 20.42
N PHE A 493 21.81 5.39 20.88
CA PHE A 493 21.58 4.88 22.23
C PHE A 493 22.87 4.29 22.83
N PRO A 494 23.79 5.13 23.34
CA PRO A 494 25.11 4.67 23.80
C PRO A 494 25.04 3.60 24.90
N SER A 495 24.15 3.79 25.90
CA SER A 495 23.97 2.85 27.00
C SER A 495 23.42 1.50 26.51
N CYS A 496 22.37 1.53 25.67
CA CYS A 496 21.80 0.31 25.10
C CYS A 496 22.83 -0.44 24.24
N SER A 497 23.64 0.29 23.49
CA SER A 497 24.67 -0.30 22.63
C SER A 497 25.76 -0.99 23.44
N HIS A 498 26.20 -0.35 24.53
CA HIS A 498 27.18 -0.93 25.45
C HIS A 498 26.64 -2.20 26.15
N ILE A 499 25.38 -2.19 26.60
CA ILE A 499 24.74 -3.36 27.22
C ILE A 499 24.56 -4.48 26.18
N SER A 500 24.07 -4.15 24.98
CA SER A 500 23.84 -5.13 23.91
C SER A 500 25.10 -5.88 23.50
N GLN A 501 26.27 -5.23 23.52
CA GLN A 501 27.55 -5.87 23.20
C GLN A 501 28.00 -6.91 24.24
N ARG A 502 27.43 -6.86 25.46
CA ARG A 502 27.77 -7.77 26.57
C ARG A 502 26.78 -8.91 26.74
N LEU A 503 25.68 -8.93 25.98
CA LEU A 503 24.70 -10.00 26.05
C LEU A 503 25.33 -11.35 25.62
N PRO A 504 25.14 -12.43 26.40
CA PRO A 504 25.66 -13.74 26.03
C PRO A 504 25.05 -14.30 24.74
N LYS A 505 23.75 -14.05 24.52
CA LYS A 505 22.97 -14.56 23.39
C LYS A 505 21.95 -13.51 22.91
N PRO A 506 22.35 -12.56 22.05
CA PRO A 506 21.46 -11.48 21.60
C PRO A 506 20.21 -12.02 20.87
N GLU A 507 20.25 -13.20 20.27
CA GLU A 507 19.11 -13.81 19.60
C GLU A 507 17.91 -14.07 20.53
N LEU A 508 18.16 -14.29 21.83
CA LEU A 508 17.07 -14.48 22.81
C LEU A 508 16.26 -13.19 23.00
N LEU A 509 16.94 -12.03 22.92
CA LEU A 509 16.30 -10.72 22.98
C LEU A 509 15.41 -10.50 21.76
N TYR A 510 15.87 -10.92 20.58
CA TYR A 510 15.11 -10.80 19.33
C TYR A 510 13.90 -11.73 19.30
N MET A 511 14.03 -12.95 19.83
CA MET A 511 12.89 -13.86 20.02
C MET A 511 11.89 -13.30 21.03
N ALA A 512 12.36 -12.72 22.16
CA ALA A 512 11.47 -12.05 23.11
C ALA A 512 10.73 -10.86 22.45
N GLY A 513 11.44 -10.03 21.68
CA GLY A 513 10.85 -8.93 20.92
C GLY A 513 9.81 -9.39 19.91
N LEU A 514 10.03 -10.53 19.23
CA LEU A 514 9.06 -11.11 18.30
C LEU A 514 7.78 -11.63 18.99
N PHE A 515 7.85 -11.97 20.28
CA PHE A 515 6.74 -12.58 21.02
C PHE A 515 6.10 -11.67 22.07
N HIS A 516 6.67 -10.50 22.39
CA HIS A 516 6.25 -9.68 23.54
C HIS A 516 4.74 -9.35 23.52
N ASP A 517 4.22 -9.07 22.32
CA ASP A 517 2.83 -8.67 22.08
C ASP A 517 2.00 -9.70 21.31
N ILE A 518 2.52 -10.92 21.14
CA ILE A 518 1.95 -11.95 20.23
C ILE A 518 0.52 -12.38 20.57
N ALA A 519 0.09 -12.12 21.81
CA ALA A 519 -1.21 -12.49 22.33
C ALA A 519 -2.21 -11.31 22.43
N LYS A 520 -1.86 -10.13 21.89
CA LYS A 520 -2.81 -9.00 21.79
C LYS A 520 -4.07 -9.42 21.00
N GLY A 521 -5.22 -8.87 21.41
CA GLY A 521 -6.54 -9.19 20.81
C GLY A 521 -7.18 -10.52 21.23
N ARG A 522 -6.56 -11.29 22.15
CA ARG A 522 -7.10 -12.60 22.59
C ARG A 522 -8.04 -12.55 23.82
N GLY A 523 -8.07 -11.41 24.50
CA GLY A 523 -8.71 -11.21 25.82
C GLY A 523 -7.83 -11.72 26.96
N GLY A 524 -7.93 -11.09 28.14
CA GLY A 524 -7.08 -11.41 29.30
C GLY A 524 -5.71 -10.70 29.27
N ASN A 525 -4.78 -11.15 30.12
CA ASN A 525 -3.42 -10.58 30.19
C ASN A 525 -2.56 -11.12 29.03
N HIS A 526 -2.28 -10.27 28.04
CA HIS A 526 -1.52 -10.65 26.85
C HIS A 526 -0.06 -11.04 27.18
N ALA A 527 0.56 -10.45 28.20
CA ALA A 527 1.93 -10.79 28.58
C ALA A 527 2.01 -12.23 29.12
N GLU A 528 1.06 -12.65 29.96
CA GLU A 528 0.98 -14.02 30.48
C GLU A 528 0.68 -15.03 29.36
N LEU A 529 -0.28 -14.72 28.49
CA LEU A 529 -0.61 -15.58 27.35
C LEU A 529 0.57 -15.69 26.37
N GLY A 530 1.25 -14.58 26.07
CA GLY A 530 2.44 -14.55 25.23
C GLY A 530 3.59 -15.38 25.81
N ALA A 531 3.76 -15.35 27.14
CA ALA A 531 4.76 -16.17 27.83
C ALA A 531 4.52 -17.67 27.65
N LEU A 532 3.25 -18.11 27.68
CA LEU A 532 2.89 -19.50 27.39
C LEU A 532 3.20 -19.88 25.94
N GLU A 533 2.86 -19.00 24.99
CA GLU A 533 3.11 -19.23 23.56
C GLU A 533 4.61 -19.34 23.26
N VAL A 534 5.42 -18.42 23.79
CA VAL A 534 6.86 -18.44 23.55
C VAL A 534 7.52 -19.63 24.25
N LYS A 535 7.03 -20.05 25.42
CA LYS A 535 7.55 -21.26 26.09
C LYS A 535 7.30 -22.51 25.25
N ALA A 536 6.11 -22.66 24.67
CA ALA A 536 5.79 -23.75 23.75
C ALA A 536 6.68 -23.70 22.50
N PHE A 537 6.87 -22.50 21.92
CA PHE A 537 7.77 -22.28 20.81
C PHE A 537 9.22 -22.70 21.14
N CYS A 538 9.75 -22.31 22.30
CA CYS A 538 11.10 -22.65 22.72
C CYS A 538 11.30 -24.18 22.84
N ILE A 539 10.31 -24.89 23.38
CA ILE A 539 10.33 -26.37 23.48
C ILE A 539 10.37 -26.98 22.07
N GLN A 540 9.48 -26.53 21.17
CA GLN A 540 9.44 -27.00 19.78
C GLN A 540 10.77 -26.75 19.04
N HIS A 541 11.42 -25.62 19.33
CA HIS A 541 12.70 -25.24 18.75
C HIS A 541 13.91 -25.83 19.48
N ARG A 542 13.69 -26.64 20.51
CA ARG A 542 14.75 -27.33 21.28
C ARG A 542 15.75 -26.37 21.92
N LEU A 543 15.27 -25.19 22.33
CA LEU A 543 16.04 -24.33 23.23
C LEU A 543 16.14 -25.04 24.59
N ASN A 544 17.27 -24.88 25.27
CA ASN A 544 17.40 -25.39 26.63
C ASN A 544 16.46 -24.64 27.58
N ASP A 545 16.17 -25.24 28.73
CA ASP A 545 15.22 -24.68 29.70
C ASP A 545 15.61 -23.30 30.20
N TYR A 546 16.91 -23.03 30.37
CA TYR A 546 17.40 -21.73 30.83
C TYR A 546 17.05 -20.62 29.83
N ASP A 547 17.44 -20.79 28.56
CA ASP A 547 17.15 -19.82 27.49
C ASP A 547 15.64 -19.65 27.29
N GLY A 548 14.88 -20.75 27.27
CA GLY A 548 13.43 -20.71 27.09
C GLY A 548 12.69 -20.06 28.27
N ASN A 549 13.16 -20.26 29.50
CA ASN A 549 12.60 -19.59 30.68
C ASN A 549 12.92 -18.09 30.67
N LEU A 550 14.12 -17.69 30.26
CA LEU A 550 14.49 -16.28 30.13
C LEU A 550 13.59 -15.57 29.11
N ILE A 551 13.41 -16.14 27.91
CA ILE A 551 12.51 -15.55 26.90
C ILE A 551 11.07 -15.46 27.42
N SER A 552 10.57 -16.54 28.03
CA SER A 552 9.22 -16.57 28.61
C SER A 552 9.03 -15.52 29.70
N TRP A 553 10.03 -15.34 30.57
CA TRP A 553 10.01 -14.31 31.62
C TRP A 553 10.06 -12.90 31.05
N LEU A 554 10.87 -12.67 30.00
CA LEU A 554 10.94 -11.37 29.31
C LEU A 554 9.58 -11.00 28.72
N VAL A 555 8.92 -11.93 28.03
CA VAL A 555 7.58 -11.71 27.47
C VAL A 555 6.55 -11.47 28.58
N ALA A 556 6.59 -12.22 29.68
CA ALA A 556 5.70 -12.00 30.82
C ALA A 556 5.93 -10.65 31.51
N SER A 557 7.16 -10.15 31.51
CA SER A 557 7.60 -9.00 32.31
C SER A 557 7.83 -7.73 31.48
N HIS A 558 7.57 -7.73 30.18
CA HIS A 558 7.98 -6.64 29.28
C HIS A 558 7.39 -5.27 29.66
N LEU A 559 6.22 -5.23 30.32
CA LEU A 559 5.60 -3.99 30.82
C LEU A 559 6.11 -3.54 32.19
N VAL A 560 6.86 -4.37 32.91
CA VAL A 560 7.17 -4.12 34.32
C VAL A 560 8.09 -2.91 34.48
N MET A 561 9.14 -2.82 33.65
CA MET A 561 10.08 -1.71 33.75
C MET A 561 9.44 -0.38 33.33
N SER A 562 8.73 -0.34 32.20
CA SER A 562 8.05 0.88 31.75
C SER A 562 6.99 1.34 32.76
N SER A 563 6.18 0.41 33.29
CA SER A 563 5.19 0.71 34.34
C SER A 563 5.84 1.22 35.62
N THR A 564 6.95 0.62 36.06
CA THR A 564 7.67 1.08 37.26
C THR A 564 8.26 2.47 37.06
N ALA A 565 8.92 2.71 35.92
CA ALA A 565 9.57 3.98 35.63
C ALA A 565 8.58 5.14 35.43
N GLN A 566 7.40 4.87 34.86
CA GLN A 566 6.44 5.93 34.49
C GLN A 566 5.33 6.15 35.51
N LYS A 567 5.00 5.14 36.34
CA LYS A 567 3.81 5.17 37.22
C LYS A 567 4.13 5.04 38.71
N GLN A 568 5.39 4.86 39.10
CA GLN A 568 5.80 4.73 40.51
C GLN A 568 6.85 5.78 40.90
N ASP A 569 7.02 6.00 42.20
CA ASP A 569 8.01 6.92 42.75
C ASP A 569 9.38 6.24 42.86
N LEU A 570 10.33 6.65 42.00
CA LEU A 570 11.69 6.10 41.98
C LEU A 570 12.56 6.59 43.14
N SER A 571 12.10 7.57 43.92
CA SER A 571 12.80 8.01 45.13
C SER A 571 12.50 7.12 46.34
N ASP A 572 11.44 6.29 46.27
CA ASP A 572 11.10 5.30 47.29
C ASP A 572 12.01 4.06 47.19
N PRO A 573 12.87 3.79 48.19
CA PRO A 573 13.74 2.61 48.18
C PRO A 573 12.97 1.29 48.10
N ASP A 574 11.74 1.22 48.61
CA ASP A 574 10.94 -0.01 48.58
C ASP A 574 10.46 -0.33 47.16
N VAL A 575 10.22 0.68 46.32
CA VAL A 575 9.92 0.49 44.88
C VAL A 575 11.12 -0.14 44.19
N ILE A 576 12.31 0.42 44.40
CA ILE A 576 13.57 -0.09 43.82
C ILE A 576 13.87 -1.50 44.32
N HIS A 577 13.65 -1.77 45.62
CA HIS A 577 13.87 -3.07 46.21
C HIS A 577 12.96 -4.15 45.59
N ARG A 578 11.64 -3.90 45.50
CA ARG A 578 10.69 -4.83 44.86
C ARG A 578 11.02 -5.09 43.39
N PHE A 579 11.42 -4.05 42.66
CA PHE A 579 11.85 -4.22 41.26
C PHE A 579 13.10 -5.09 41.16
N ALA A 580 14.11 -4.85 42.01
CA ALA A 580 15.33 -5.64 42.04
C ALA A 580 15.07 -7.10 42.44
N GLU A 581 14.18 -7.36 43.40
CA GLU A 581 13.76 -8.72 43.78
C GLU A 581 13.08 -9.47 42.62
N LEU A 582 12.24 -8.79 41.85
CA LEU A 582 11.57 -9.38 40.69
C LEU A 582 12.54 -9.70 39.55
N VAL A 583 13.47 -8.80 39.26
CA VAL A 583 14.46 -8.97 38.18
C VAL A 583 15.55 -9.98 38.56
N GLY A 584 15.95 -10.02 39.83
CA GLY A 584 16.84 -11.01 40.40
C GLY A 584 18.33 -10.81 40.09
N ASP A 585 18.71 -10.71 38.81
CA ASP A 585 20.11 -10.60 38.39
C ASP A 585 20.37 -9.63 37.23
N GLN A 586 21.66 -9.34 37.00
CA GLN A 586 22.10 -8.40 35.96
C GLN A 586 21.73 -8.87 34.54
N THR A 587 21.69 -10.18 34.28
CA THR A 587 21.36 -10.69 32.94
C THR A 587 19.90 -10.38 32.65
N HIS A 588 18.98 -10.72 33.55
CA HIS A 588 17.56 -10.38 33.41
C HIS A 588 17.35 -8.88 33.28
N LEU A 589 18.08 -8.06 34.05
CA LEU A 589 18.03 -6.61 33.96
C LEU A 589 18.46 -6.10 32.57
N ASP A 590 19.58 -6.59 32.05
CA ASP A 590 20.13 -6.17 30.76
C ASP A 590 19.16 -6.49 29.61
N TYR A 591 18.61 -7.71 29.57
CA TYR A 591 17.62 -8.09 28.56
C TYR A 591 16.30 -7.30 28.70
N LEU A 592 15.77 -7.15 29.92
CA LEU A 592 14.52 -6.41 30.15
C LEU A 592 14.68 -4.94 29.80
N TYR A 593 15.82 -4.33 30.16
CA TYR A 593 16.11 -2.94 29.83
C TYR A 593 16.12 -2.70 28.32
N LEU A 594 16.87 -3.53 27.58
CA LEU A 594 16.92 -3.41 26.12
C LEU A 594 15.55 -3.66 25.48
N LEU A 595 14.79 -4.65 25.94
CA LEU A 595 13.44 -4.91 25.44
C LEU A 595 12.53 -3.69 25.68
N THR A 596 12.58 -3.12 26.88
CA THR A 596 11.76 -1.96 27.28
C THR A 596 12.08 -0.72 26.43
N VAL A 597 13.38 -0.41 26.25
CA VAL A 597 13.78 0.73 25.41
C VAL A 597 13.41 0.47 23.95
N GLY A 598 13.64 -0.75 23.44
CA GLY A 598 13.30 -1.13 22.07
C GLY A 598 11.81 -1.01 21.77
N ASP A 599 10.97 -1.41 22.72
CA ASP A 599 9.50 -1.30 22.68
C ASP A 599 9.03 0.16 22.71
N ILE A 600 9.49 0.95 23.69
CA ILE A 600 9.13 2.37 23.78
C ILE A 600 9.52 3.14 22.51
N CYS A 601 10.73 2.93 21.98
CA CYS A 601 11.16 3.53 20.71
C CYS A 601 10.36 3.01 19.50
N GLY A 602 9.69 1.87 19.62
CA GLY A 602 8.80 1.29 18.61
C GLY A 602 7.37 1.85 18.63
N THR A 603 7.01 2.65 19.64
CA THR A 603 5.69 3.31 19.74
C THR A 603 5.72 4.77 19.26
N ASP A 604 6.73 5.57 19.66
CA ASP A 604 7.02 6.89 19.11
C ASP A 604 8.54 7.20 19.29
N PRO A 605 9.28 7.52 18.21
CA PRO A 605 10.69 7.89 18.30
C PRO A 605 10.99 9.09 19.22
N LYS A 606 9.99 9.93 19.50
CA LYS A 606 10.10 11.13 20.34
C LYS A 606 9.79 10.90 21.82
N LEU A 607 9.25 9.74 22.20
CA LEU A 607 8.81 9.48 23.58
C LEU A 607 9.96 9.19 24.56
N TRP A 608 11.14 8.76 24.09
CA TRP A 608 12.29 8.53 24.96
C TRP A 608 13.06 9.83 25.20
N ASN A 609 12.86 10.46 26.36
CA ASN A 609 13.76 11.48 26.88
C ASN A 609 14.90 10.80 27.66
N ALA A 610 16.12 11.24 27.36
CA ALA A 610 17.38 10.66 27.83
C ALA A 610 17.51 10.58 29.36
#